data_AF-V9IHK5-F1
#
_entry.id   AF-V9IHK5-F1
#
_cell.length_a   1.000
_cell.length_b   1.000
_cell.length_c   1.000
_cell.angle_alpha   90.00
_cell.angle_beta   90.00
_cell.angle_gamma   90.00
#
_symmetry.space_group_name_H-M   'P 1'
#
loop_
_entity.id
_entity.type
_entity.pdbx_description
1 polymer ?
#
loop_
_entity_poly.entity_id
_entity_poly.type
_entity_poly.pdbx_seq_one_letter_code
_entity_poly.pdbx_strand_id
1 'polypeptide(L)'
;MCNNPSPSIILKNHKKDLINTLRILRDNLPRSFVAVIISPHIKEIAKARRGRFSWRCYLISTIECPCLLAVQYKERRQEYFEIINKWQELEEEIVNYPEFHTNNFTVISLPAIKNIKVPLAEDGLTDLSYFSIDCFHLSQKSHAILAYNIWNNLLEPIGNKSDQMSYQNFFKTFLCPISERPYLMTRENSRNII
;
A
#
# COMPACT_ATOMS: atom_id res chain seq x y z
N MET A 1 3.51 -10.05 17.83
CA MET A 1 4.43 -9.56 16.78
C MET A 1 5.61 -8.76 17.36
N CYS A 2 5.39 -7.66 18.08
CA CYS A 2 6.46 -6.77 18.59
C CYS A 2 7.36 -7.37 19.67
N ASN A 3 6.86 -8.38 20.39
CA ASN A 3 7.63 -9.12 21.40
C ASN A 3 8.34 -10.36 20.82
N ASN A 4 8.24 -10.60 19.51
CA ASN A 4 8.94 -11.72 18.89
C ASN A 4 10.45 -11.38 18.81
N PRO A 5 11.35 -12.26 19.28
CA PRO A 5 12.79 -12.06 19.16
C PRO A 5 13.28 -12.11 17.71
N SER A 6 12.53 -12.75 16.79
CA SER A 6 12.81 -12.77 15.35
C SER A 6 11.57 -12.32 14.55
N PRO A 7 11.29 -10.99 14.49
CA PRO A 7 10.13 -10.47 13.77
C PRO A 7 10.19 -10.74 12.26
N SER A 8 11.38 -10.96 11.70
CA SER A 8 11.58 -11.27 10.28
C SER A 8 10.87 -12.54 9.81
N ILE A 9 10.50 -13.46 10.71
CA ILE A 9 9.70 -14.64 10.38
C ILE A 9 8.37 -14.29 9.70
N ILE A 10 7.84 -13.08 9.97
CA ILE A 10 6.60 -12.60 9.36
C ILE A 10 6.70 -12.52 7.83
N LEU A 11 7.89 -12.23 7.29
CA LEU A 11 8.15 -12.17 5.85
C LEU A 11 7.98 -13.53 5.20
N LYS A 12 8.48 -14.59 5.85
CA LYS A 12 8.33 -15.98 5.39
C LYS A 12 6.87 -16.40 5.39
N ASN A 13 6.13 -16.05 6.44
CA ASN A 13 4.70 -16.36 6.54
C ASN A 13 3.91 -15.61 5.47
N HIS A 14 4.16 -14.31 5.31
CA HIS A 14 3.50 -13.50 4.28
C HIS A 14 3.74 -14.02 2.87
N LYS A 15 5.00 -14.37 2.52
CA LYS A 15 5.32 -14.98 1.22
C LYS A 15 4.49 -16.25 1.00
N LYS A 16 4.44 -17.14 1.98
CA LYS A 16 3.64 -18.37 1.92
C LYS A 16 2.15 -18.08 1.74
N ASP A 17 1.62 -17.16 2.53
CA ASP A 17 0.19 -16.86 2.58
C ASP A 17 -0.29 -16.14 1.31
N LEU A 18 0.49 -15.19 0.79
CA LEU A 18 0.19 -14.48 -0.45
C LEU A 18 0.21 -15.44 -1.65
N ILE A 19 1.25 -16.26 -1.78
CA ILE A 19 1.34 -17.27 -2.84
C ILE A 19 0.15 -18.23 -2.79
N ASN A 20 -0.16 -18.77 -1.60
CA ASN A 20 -1.30 -19.67 -1.43
C ASN A 20 -2.64 -19.00 -1.78
N THR A 21 -2.83 -17.76 -1.36
CA THR A 21 -4.04 -16.99 -1.67
C THR A 21 -4.19 -16.78 -3.17
N LEU A 22 -3.13 -16.36 -3.87
CA LEU A 22 -3.16 -16.15 -5.31
C LEU A 22 -3.40 -17.46 -6.08
N ARG A 23 -2.84 -18.60 -5.61
CA ARG A 23 -3.13 -19.93 -6.17
C ARG A 23 -4.58 -20.32 -5.98
N ILE A 24 -5.15 -20.13 -4.79
CA ILE A 24 -6.57 -20.38 -4.53
C ILE A 24 -7.45 -19.55 -5.48
N LEU A 25 -7.17 -18.26 -5.63
CA LEU A 25 -7.91 -17.40 -6.56
C LEU A 25 -7.77 -17.88 -8.01
N ARG A 26 -6.55 -18.21 -8.45
CA ARG A 26 -6.29 -18.73 -9.81
C ARG A 26 -7.04 -20.02 -10.09
N ASP A 27 -7.03 -20.94 -9.15
CA ASP A 27 -7.56 -22.30 -9.34
C ASP A 27 -9.09 -22.33 -9.23
N ASN A 28 -9.72 -21.32 -8.62
CA ASN A 28 -11.16 -21.30 -8.31
C ASN A 28 -11.96 -20.17 -8.97
N LEU A 29 -11.33 -19.13 -9.53
CA LEU A 29 -12.05 -18.03 -10.20
C LEU A 29 -11.76 -18.02 -11.71
N PRO A 30 -12.79 -18.12 -12.57
CA PRO A 30 -12.58 -18.04 -14.01
C PRO A 30 -12.27 -16.59 -14.43
N ARG A 31 -11.37 -16.42 -15.42
CA ARG A 31 -11.15 -15.14 -16.13
C ARG A 31 -10.96 -13.94 -15.20
N SER A 32 -10.04 -14.08 -14.24
CA SER A 32 -9.90 -13.12 -13.15
C SER A 32 -8.68 -12.21 -13.29
N PHE A 33 -8.90 -10.94 -13.00
CA PHE A 33 -7.87 -9.92 -12.84
C PHE A 33 -7.77 -9.58 -11.36
N VAL A 34 -6.62 -9.85 -10.75
CA VAL A 34 -6.40 -9.63 -9.32
C VAL A 34 -5.40 -8.49 -9.14
N ALA A 35 -5.76 -7.51 -8.32
CA ALA A 35 -4.89 -6.39 -8.00
C ALA A 35 -4.43 -6.47 -6.55
N VAL A 36 -3.13 -6.60 -6.33
CA VAL A 36 -2.51 -6.55 -5.01
C VAL A 36 -2.08 -5.12 -4.73
N ILE A 37 -2.75 -4.49 -3.78
CA ILE A 37 -2.35 -3.16 -3.29
C ILE A 37 -1.10 -3.36 -2.45
N ILE A 38 0.00 -2.72 -2.84
CA ILE A 38 1.26 -2.82 -2.11
C ILE A 38 1.10 -2.11 -0.76
N SER A 39 1.48 -2.81 0.31
CA SER A 39 1.35 -2.32 1.67
C SER A 39 2.09 -0.97 1.85
N PRO A 40 1.52 0.02 2.55
CA PRO A 40 2.15 1.33 2.69
C PRO A 40 3.35 1.29 3.65
N HIS A 41 4.39 2.07 3.35
CA HIS A 41 5.49 2.26 4.29
C HIS A 41 5.10 3.24 5.40
N ILE A 42 4.74 2.71 6.56
CA ILE A 42 4.12 3.46 7.66
C ILE A 42 5.06 4.35 8.50
N LYS A 43 6.31 4.56 8.06
CA LYS A 43 7.24 5.52 8.69
C LYS A 43 6.73 6.95 8.67
N GLU A 44 6.13 7.38 7.56
CA GLU A 44 5.59 8.74 7.48
C GLU A 44 4.36 8.90 8.37
N ILE A 45 3.51 7.88 8.49
CA ILE A 45 2.38 7.85 9.44
C ILE A 45 2.89 7.92 10.90
N ALA A 46 3.99 7.24 11.22
CA ALA A 46 4.60 7.31 12.53
C ALA A 46 5.17 8.71 12.85
N LYS A 47 5.72 9.42 11.85
CA LYS A 47 6.17 10.81 12.00
C LYS A 47 5.01 11.80 12.11
N ALA A 48 3.90 11.51 11.44
CA ALA A 48 2.73 12.38 11.35
C ALA A 48 2.05 12.67 12.71
N ARG A 49 2.50 12.01 13.77
CA ARG A 49 2.03 12.21 15.14
C ARG A 49 2.85 13.24 15.93
N ARG A 50 3.95 13.73 15.39
CA ARG A 50 4.79 14.73 16.06
C ARG A 50 4.10 16.10 16.00
N GLY A 51 4.01 16.77 17.14
CA GLY A 51 3.52 18.17 17.25
C GLY A 51 2.02 18.33 17.50
N ARG A 52 1.18 17.30 17.29
CA ARG A 52 -0.26 17.33 17.67
C ARG A 52 -0.58 16.23 18.67
N PHE A 53 -0.46 16.54 19.96
CA PHE A 53 -0.77 15.58 21.02
C PHE A 53 -2.29 15.39 21.16
N SER A 54 -2.73 14.15 21.06
CA SER A 54 -4.10 13.73 21.38
C SER A 54 -4.02 12.47 22.23
N TRP A 55 -4.54 12.53 23.46
CA TRP A 55 -4.54 11.39 24.38
C TRP A 55 -5.22 10.17 23.78
N ARG A 56 -6.36 10.38 23.12
CA ARG A 56 -7.10 9.32 22.41
C ARG A 56 -6.25 8.68 21.32
N CYS A 57 -5.61 9.49 20.48
CA CYS A 57 -4.78 8.98 19.40
C CYS A 57 -3.52 8.29 19.90
N TYR A 58 -2.92 8.78 20.99
CA TYR A 58 -1.81 8.11 21.66
C TYR A 58 -2.26 6.71 22.14
N LEU A 59 -3.31 6.64 22.96
CA LEU A 59 -3.81 5.38 23.53
C LEU A 59 -4.17 4.33 22.47
N ILE A 60 -4.99 4.67 21.49
CA ILE A 60 -5.43 3.69 20.48
C ILE A 60 -4.23 3.15 19.71
N SER A 61 -3.31 4.03 19.35
CA SER A 61 -2.17 3.66 18.51
C SER A 61 -1.11 2.82 19.21
N THR A 62 -0.93 3.01 20.52
CA THR A 62 0.01 2.22 21.30
C THR A 62 -0.54 0.83 21.59
N ILE A 63 -1.86 0.64 21.51
CA ILE A 63 -2.53 -0.66 21.61
C ILE A 63 -2.53 -1.39 20.27
N GLU A 64 -2.96 -0.71 19.19
CA GLU A 64 -3.15 -1.34 17.87
C GLU A 64 -1.85 -1.51 17.08
N CYS A 65 -0.94 -0.53 17.15
CA CYS A 65 0.34 -0.55 16.42
C CYS A 65 1.57 -0.30 17.34
N PRO A 66 1.75 -1.08 18.41
CA PRO A 66 2.76 -0.84 19.43
C PRO A 66 4.18 -0.79 18.87
N CYS A 67 4.52 -1.71 17.96
CA CYS A 67 5.85 -1.87 17.37
C CYS A 67 6.43 -0.55 16.84
N LEU A 68 5.57 0.30 16.28
CA LEU A 68 5.98 1.46 15.51
C LEU A 68 5.71 2.77 16.24
N LEU A 69 4.73 2.79 17.13
CA LEU A 69 4.21 4.01 17.73
C LEU A 69 4.50 4.10 19.23
N ALA A 70 4.62 2.97 19.92
CA ALA A 70 4.83 2.97 21.36
C ALA A 70 6.30 3.20 21.73
N VAL A 71 6.53 3.85 22.88
CA VAL A 71 7.87 4.30 23.32
C VAL A 71 8.77 3.10 23.64
N GLN A 72 8.20 2.03 24.21
CA GLN A 72 8.93 0.83 24.60
C GLN A 72 9.61 0.09 23.43
N TYR A 73 9.18 0.34 22.18
CA TYR A 73 9.76 -0.26 20.99
C TYR A 73 10.61 0.71 20.16
N LYS A 74 10.91 1.91 20.69
CA LYS A 74 11.66 2.95 19.97
C LYS A 74 12.99 2.45 19.40
N GLU A 75 13.77 1.70 20.18
CA GLU A 75 15.08 1.18 19.77
C GLU A 75 15.01 0.16 18.64
N ARG A 76 13.92 -0.61 18.57
CA ARG A 76 13.69 -1.62 17.51
C ARG A 76 12.94 -1.09 16.30
N ARG A 77 12.54 0.19 16.29
CA ARG A 77 11.66 0.74 15.25
C ARG A 77 12.25 0.67 13.86
N GLN A 78 13.57 0.86 13.76
CA GLN A 78 14.28 0.80 12.49
C GLN A 78 14.24 -0.61 11.88
N GLU A 79 14.36 -1.66 12.70
CA GLU A 79 14.20 -3.06 12.30
C GLU A 79 12.81 -3.29 11.68
N TYR A 80 11.75 -2.73 12.27
CA TYR A 80 10.40 -2.86 11.73
C TYR A 80 10.21 -2.14 10.40
N PHE A 81 10.83 -0.96 10.21
CA PHE A 81 10.79 -0.28 8.90
C PHE A 81 11.51 -1.09 7.82
N GLU A 82 12.64 -1.73 8.15
CA GLU A 82 13.32 -2.63 7.20
C GLU A 82 12.49 -3.87 6.86
N ILE A 83 11.74 -4.40 7.83
CA ILE A 83 10.79 -5.49 7.56
C ILE A 83 9.68 -5.02 6.62
N ILE A 84 9.16 -3.81 6.78
CA ILE A 84 8.12 -3.27 5.88
C ILE A 84 8.68 -3.09 4.45
N ASN A 85 9.93 -2.61 4.29
CA ASN A 85 10.56 -2.54 2.97
C ASN A 85 10.65 -3.93 2.31
N LYS A 86 11.15 -4.92 3.04
CA LYS A 86 11.22 -6.31 2.55
C LYS A 86 9.86 -6.90 2.24
N TRP A 87 8.83 -6.51 3.00
CA TRP A 87 7.46 -6.92 2.74
C TRP A 87 6.96 -6.39 1.39
N GLN A 88 7.18 -5.10 1.10
CA GLN A 88 6.84 -4.51 -0.19
C GLN A 88 7.59 -5.17 -1.35
N GLU A 89 8.90 -5.41 -1.17
CA GLU A 89 9.72 -6.11 -2.16
C GLU A 89 9.19 -7.53 -2.43
N LEU A 90 8.75 -8.25 -1.39
CA LEU A 90 8.15 -9.57 -1.53
C LEU A 90 6.81 -9.53 -2.27
N GLU A 91 5.93 -8.58 -1.94
CA GLU A 91 4.66 -8.39 -2.66
C GLU A 91 4.93 -8.13 -4.16
N GLU A 92 5.87 -7.23 -4.47
CA GLU A 92 6.26 -6.91 -5.85
C GLU A 92 6.94 -8.09 -6.57
N GLU A 93 7.76 -8.89 -5.88
CA GLU A 93 8.35 -10.11 -6.42
C GLU A 93 7.27 -11.14 -6.79
N ILE A 94 6.37 -11.43 -5.84
CA ILE A 94 5.37 -12.50 -5.94
C ILE A 94 4.34 -12.22 -7.03
N VAL A 95 3.86 -10.98 -7.16
CA VAL A 95 2.87 -10.63 -8.20
C VAL A 95 3.41 -10.81 -9.61
N ASN A 96 4.73 -10.90 -9.79
CA ASN A 96 5.40 -11.08 -11.07
C ASN A 96 5.73 -12.56 -11.39
N TYR A 97 5.39 -13.50 -10.49
CA TYR A 97 5.64 -14.92 -10.74
C TYR A 97 4.90 -15.40 -11.99
N PRO A 98 5.57 -16.14 -12.90
CA PRO A 98 4.94 -16.60 -14.14
C PRO A 98 3.66 -17.42 -13.94
N GLU A 99 3.54 -18.15 -12.82
CA GLU A 99 2.36 -18.96 -12.51
C GLU A 99 1.06 -18.16 -12.30
N PHE A 100 1.18 -16.84 -12.16
CA PHE A 100 0.06 -15.92 -11.98
C PHE A 100 -0.28 -15.10 -13.23
N HIS A 101 0.28 -15.45 -14.38
CA HIS A 101 -0.03 -14.81 -15.65
C HIS A 101 -0.33 -15.85 -16.73
N THR A 102 -1.62 -16.13 -16.91
CA THR A 102 -2.16 -17.04 -17.91
C THR A 102 -3.21 -16.31 -18.75
N ASN A 103 -3.73 -16.97 -19.79
CA ASN A 103 -4.79 -16.39 -20.61
C ASN A 103 -6.10 -16.10 -19.85
N ASN A 104 -6.31 -16.72 -18.68
CA ASN A 104 -7.55 -16.60 -17.89
C ASN A 104 -7.31 -16.07 -16.47
N PHE A 105 -6.08 -15.70 -16.11
CA PHE A 105 -5.78 -15.20 -14.78
C PHE A 105 -4.54 -14.32 -14.83
N THR A 106 -4.63 -13.12 -14.26
CA THR A 106 -3.47 -12.24 -14.14
C THR A 106 -3.49 -11.50 -12.82
N VAL A 107 -2.31 -11.31 -12.23
CA VAL A 107 -2.12 -10.50 -11.02
C VAL A 107 -1.33 -9.25 -11.38
N ILE A 108 -1.65 -8.11 -10.77
CA ILE A 108 -0.86 -6.89 -10.88
C ILE A 108 -0.58 -6.30 -9.50
N SER A 109 0.47 -5.50 -9.39
CA SER A 109 0.70 -4.63 -8.24
C SER A 109 0.05 -3.26 -8.45
N LEU A 110 -0.49 -2.71 -7.37
CA LEU A 110 -0.95 -1.32 -7.28
C LEU A 110 -0.15 -0.59 -6.19
N PRO A 111 0.97 0.06 -6.55
CA PRO A 111 1.82 0.75 -5.59
C PRO A 111 1.30 2.11 -5.11
N ALA A 112 0.06 2.52 -5.44
CA ALA A 112 -0.51 3.85 -5.16
C ALA A 112 -0.28 4.41 -3.73
N ILE A 113 -0.08 3.55 -2.72
CA ILE A 113 0.21 3.93 -1.33
C ILE A 113 1.54 3.40 -0.78
N LYS A 114 2.36 2.74 -1.61
CA LYS A 114 3.65 2.16 -1.22
C LYS A 114 4.51 3.16 -0.47
N ASN A 115 4.64 4.37 -1.03
CA ASN A 115 5.44 5.47 -0.50
C ASN A 115 4.57 6.60 0.06
N ILE A 116 3.52 6.25 0.83
CA ILE A 116 2.58 7.22 1.38
C ILE A 116 3.29 8.36 2.13
N LYS A 117 2.90 9.60 1.81
CA LYS A 117 3.25 10.81 2.55
C LYS A 117 2.00 11.36 3.19
N VAL A 118 2.13 12.07 4.29
CA VAL A 118 0.99 12.66 5.00
C VAL A 118 1.00 14.18 4.79
N PRO A 119 -0.09 14.79 4.31
CA PRO A 119 -0.14 16.23 4.12
C PRO A 119 0.01 17.02 5.42
N LEU A 120 0.55 18.23 5.30
CA LEU A 120 0.63 19.19 6.39
C LEU A 120 -0.54 20.17 6.30
N ALA A 121 -1.00 20.63 7.46
CA ALA A 121 -1.93 21.74 7.61
C ALA A 121 -1.18 23.08 7.52
N GLU A 122 -1.91 24.19 7.57
CA GLU A 122 -1.37 25.55 7.46
C GLU A 122 -0.33 25.89 8.55
N ASP A 123 -0.45 25.26 9.72
CA ASP A 123 0.49 25.40 10.84
C ASP A 123 1.78 24.58 10.67
N GLY A 124 1.95 23.89 9.53
CA GLY A 124 3.11 23.05 9.24
C GLY A 124 3.12 21.71 9.98
N LEU A 125 2.10 21.41 10.78
CA LEU A 125 1.91 20.12 11.42
C LEU A 125 1.07 19.20 10.54
N THR A 126 1.03 17.91 10.87
CA THR A 126 0.19 16.96 10.12
C THR A 126 -1.27 17.37 10.12
N ASP A 127 -1.88 17.35 8.92
CA ASP A 127 -3.32 17.51 8.76
C ASP A 127 -4.03 16.21 9.18
N LEU A 128 -4.57 16.21 10.40
CA LEU A 128 -5.29 15.07 10.95
C LEU A 128 -6.64 14.80 10.25
N SER A 129 -7.14 15.69 9.38
CA SER A 129 -8.38 15.44 8.62
C SER A 129 -8.28 14.28 7.61
N TYR A 130 -7.05 13.87 7.29
CA TYR A 130 -6.78 12.69 6.45
C TYR A 130 -6.86 11.36 7.23
N PHE A 131 -7.02 11.39 8.55
CA PHE A 131 -7.16 10.19 9.38
C PHE A 131 -8.51 10.10 10.07
N SER A 132 -8.87 8.87 10.43
CA SER A 132 -9.99 8.57 11.29
C SER A 132 -9.71 9.01 12.73
N ILE A 133 -10.67 8.75 13.62
CA ILE A 133 -10.64 9.20 15.01
C ILE A 133 -9.47 8.61 15.85
N ASP A 134 -8.80 7.58 15.35
CA ASP A 134 -7.61 6.97 15.95
C ASP A 134 -6.27 7.59 15.49
N CYS A 135 -6.33 8.58 14.58
CA CYS A 135 -5.18 9.21 13.94
C CYS A 135 -4.25 8.19 13.24
N PHE A 136 -4.77 7.08 12.73
CA PHE A 136 -4.00 6.03 12.05
C PHE A 136 -4.69 5.53 10.78
N HIS A 137 -5.93 5.05 10.89
CA HIS A 137 -6.68 4.62 9.72
C HIS A 137 -7.12 5.82 8.88
N LEU A 138 -7.34 5.60 7.59
CA LEU A 138 -7.71 6.65 6.65
C LEU A 138 -9.11 7.19 6.98
N SER A 139 -9.31 8.50 6.86
CA SER A 139 -10.65 9.09 6.90
C SER A 139 -11.42 8.80 5.61
N GLN A 140 -12.72 9.08 5.60
CA GLN A 140 -13.54 9.01 4.38
C GLN A 140 -12.94 9.84 3.23
N LYS A 141 -12.42 11.03 3.54
CA LYS A 141 -11.69 11.91 2.61
C LYS A 141 -10.49 11.19 1.99
N SER A 142 -9.66 10.55 2.81
CA SER A 142 -8.49 9.81 2.34
C SER A 142 -8.85 8.55 1.55
N HIS A 143 -9.92 7.85 1.92
CA HIS A 143 -10.42 6.71 1.15
C HIS A 143 -10.86 7.12 -0.26
N ALA A 144 -11.53 8.29 -0.41
CA ALA A 144 -11.90 8.80 -1.72
C ALA A 144 -10.66 9.13 -2.58
N ILE A 145 -9.65 9.75 -1.97
CA ILE A 145 -8.36 10.04 -2.64
C ILE A 145 -7.64 8.75 -3.02
N LEU A 146 -7.62 7.75 -2.14
CA LEU A 146 -7.02 6.45 -2.41
C LEU A 146 -7.71 5.75 -3.59
N ALA A 147 -9.04 5.73 -3.63
CA ALA A 147 -9.79 5.14 -4.72
C ALA A 147 -9.44 5.78 -6.07
N TYR A 148 -9.31 7.12 -6.11
CA TYR A 148 -8.84 7.85 -7.29
C TYR A 148 -7.42 7.43 -7.72
N ASN A 149 -6.48 7.35 -6.77
CA ASN A 149 -5.11 6.97 -7.10
C ASN A 149 -5.04 5.51 -7.58
N ILE A 150 -5.74 4.58 -6.92
CA ILE A 150 -5.86 3.18 -7.36
C ILE A 150 -6.44 3.09 -8.78
N TRP A 151 -7.48 3.86 -9.09
CA TRP A 151 -8.09 3.86 -10.41
C TRP A 151 -7.08 4.24 -11.50
N ASN A 152 -6.39 5.37 -11.33
CA ASN A 152 -5.37 5.78 -12.29
C ASN A 152 -4.25 4.74 -12.40
N ASN A 153 -3.85 4.16 -11.28
CA ASN A 153 -2.83 3.13 -11.22
C ASN A 153 -3.21 1.87 -12.01
N LEU A 154 -4.50 1.53 -12.16
CA LEU A 154 -4.96 0.44 -13.03
C LEU A 154 -4.72 0.73 -14.53
N LEU A 155 -4.62 2.00 -14.91
CA LEU A 155 -4.46 2.45 -16.31
C LEU A 155 -3.06 2.95 -16.64
N GLU A 156 -2.17 3.02 -15.65
CA GLU A 156 -0.74 3.30 -15.81
C GLU A 156 0.02 2.02 -16.21
N PRO A 157 0.93 2.07 -17.20
CA PRO A 157 1.73 0.91 -17.60
C PRO A 157 2.51 0.32 -16.43
N ILE A 158 2.63 -1.01 -16.39
CA ILE A 158 3.53 -1.68 -15.42
C ILE A 158 4.96 -1.15 -15.62
N GLY A 159 5.63 -0.81 -14.51
CA GLY A 159 6.94 -0.17 -14.51
C GLY A 159 6.89 1.37 -14.48
N ASN A 160 5.74 1.97 -14.80
CA ASN A 160 5.51 3.42 -14.73
C ASN A 160 4.25 3.77 -13.93
N LYS A 161 3.92 2.93 -12.94
CA LYS A 161 2.82 3.15 -12.00
C LYS A 161 3.24 4.16 -10.94
N SER A 162 2.39 5.13 -10.65
CA SER A 162 2.53 6.06 -9.52
C SER A 162 2.57 5.28 -8.20
N ASP A 163 3.53 5.58 -7.33
CA ASP A 163 3.77 4.87 -6.07
C ASP A 163 3.52 5.72 -4.81
N GLN A 164 3.08 6.97 -5.01
CA GLN A 164 2.75 7.94 -3.98
C GLN A 164 1.34 8.48 -4.20
N MET A 165 0.57 8.56 -3.11
CA MET A 165 -0.80 9.07 -3.16
C MET A 165 -0.80 10.58 -3.48
N SER A 166 -1.48 10.97 -4.54
CA SER A 166 -1.65 12.37 -4.94
C SER A 166 -2.84 12.99 -4.23
N TYR A 167 -2.57 13.91 -3.30
CA TYR A 167 -3.60 14.64 -2.54
C TYR A 167 -4.09 15.91 -3.24
N GLN A 168 -3.16 16.65 -3.87
CA GLN A 168 -3.43 17.97 -4.45
C GLN A 168 -4.04 17.91 -5.86
N ASN A 169 -3.85 16.79 -6.56
CA ASN A 169 -4.40 16.57 -7.90
C ASN A 169 -5.60 15.63 -7.90
N PHE A 170 -6.19 15.39 -6.72
CA PHE A 170 -7.43 14.65 -6.60
C PHE A 170 -8.50 15.26 -7.52
N PHE A 171 -9.11 14.41 -8.36
CA PHE A 171 -10.06 14.79 -9.41
C PHE A 171 -9.58 15.72 -10.52
N LYS A 172 -8.28 16.05 -10.61
CA LYS A 172 -7.76 16.83 -11.75
C LYS A 172 -7.53 15.99 -13.00
N THR A 173 -7.09 14.73 -12.83
CA THR A 173 -6.77 13.84 -13.95
C THR A 173 -7.35 12.45 -13.69
N PHE A 174 -8.44 12.11 -14.36
CA PHE A 174 -8.97 10.75 -14.33
C PHE A 174 -8.53 10.04 -15.61
N LEU A 175 -7.69 9.01 -15.48
CA LEU A 175 -7.31 8.22 -16.64
C LEU A 175 -8.51 7.42 -17.12
N CYS A 176 -8.67 7.39 -18.43
CA CYS A 176 -9.68 6.59 -19.13
C CYS A 176 -8.98 5.71 -20.18
N PRO A 177 -9.53 4.53 -20.48
CA PRO A 177 -9.13 3.77 -21.66
C PRO A 177 -9.29 4.61 -22.94
N ILE A 178 -8.37 4.44 -23.89
CA ILE A 178 -8.41 5.06 -25.22
C ILE A 178 -8.30 3.96 -26.29
N SER A 179 -8.58 4.28 -27.56
CA SER A 179 -8.58 3.30 -28.66
C SER A 179 -7.26 2.52 -28.77
N GLU A 180 -6.12 3.16 -28.50
CA GLU A 180 -4.78 2.57 -28.55
C GLU A 180 -4.50 1.67 -27.33
N ARG A 181 -5.19 1.89 -26.21
CA ARG A 181 -5.04 1.12 -24.95
C ARG A 181 -6.39 0.96 -24.24
N PRO A 182 -7.30 0.12 -24.76
CA PRO A 182 -8.68 0.05 -24.28
C PRO A 182 -8.86 -0.80 -23.00
N TYR A 183 -7.78 -1.32 -22.41
CA TYR A 183 -7.81 -2.27 -21.30
C TYR A 183 -7.04 -1.78 -20.07
N LEU A 184 -7.33 -2.40 -18.91
CA LEU A 184 -6.50 -2.25 -17.72
C LEU A 184 -5.08 -2.79 -17.99
N MET A 185 -4.09 -2.14 -17.37
CA MET A 185 -2.69 -2.44 -17.62
C MET A 185 -2.25 -3.70 -16.88
N THR A 186 -1.71 -4.64 -17.66
CA THR A 186 -1.18 -5.94 -17.25
C THR A 186 0.27 -6.08 -17.70
N ARG A 187 0.93 -7.14 -17.27
CA ARG A 187 2.28 -7.49 -17.69
C ARG A 187 2.41 -7.61 -19.22
N GLU A 188 1.42 -8.19 -19.88
CA GLU A 188 1.49 -8.50 -21.31
C GLU A 188 1.20 -7.28 -22.19
N ASN A 189 0.31 -6.37 -21.78
CA ASN A 189 -0.01 -5.18 -22.57
C ASN A 189 0.79 -3.92 -22.18
N SER A 190 1.66 -4.01 -21.16
CA SER A 190 2.55 -2.88 -20.77
C SER A 190 3.90 -2.89 -21.49
N ARG A 191 4.34 -4.01 -22.06
CA ARG A 191 5.69 -4.17 -22.64
C ARG A 191 5.89 -3.47 -23.98
N ASN A 192 4.81 -3.11 -24.66
CA ASN A 192 4.85 -2.49 -26.00
C ASN A 192 4.68 -0.96 -25.97
N ILE A 193 4.82 -0.36 -24.78
CA ILE A 193 4.66 1.08 -24.56
C ILE A 193 6.07 1.63 -24.25
N ILE A 194 6.86 1.84 -25.29
CA ILE A 194 8.12 2.60 -25.27
C ILE A 194 7.94 3.78 -26.21
#